data_AF-E4Z6S7-F1
#
_entry.id   AF-E4Z6S7-F1
#
_cell.length_a   1.000
_cell.length_b   1.000
_cell.length_c   1.000
_cell.angle_alpha   90.00
_cell.angle_beta   90.00
_cell.angle_gamma   90.00
#
_symmetry.space_group_name_H-M   'P 1'
#
loop_
_entity.id
_entity.type
_entity.pdbx_description
1 polymer ?
#
loop_
_entity_poly.entity_id
_entity_poly.type
_entity_poly.pdbx_seq_one_letter_code
_entity_poly.pdbx_strand_id
1 'polypeptide(L)'
;DGEETLKEPYKTMEKAQDFLNIDNVLRKEHFFVNEETGYYCAKRPENMKKTFCLPKSKGRTGNLADPSYLELREDQVKALEEFFRPFNRQLCDIVGHSMSFYTDYC
;
A
#
# COMPACT_ATOMS: atom_id res chain seq x y z
N ASP A 1 1.15 2.28 8.14
CA ASP A 1 0.85 1.02 7.47
C ASP A 1 0.93 1.20 5.95
N GLY A 2 1.67 0.33 5.25
CA GLY A 2 1.79 0.39 3.79
C GLY A 2 0.55 -0.11 3.05
N GLU A 3 -0.26 -0.98 3.65
CA GLU A 3 -1.48 -1.47 3.02
C GLU A 3 -2.55 -0.38 2.90
N GLU A 4 -2.57 0.57 3.83
CA GLU A 4 -3.46 1.73 3.77
C GLU A 4 -3.23 2.54 2.49
N THR A 5 -2.00 2.60 1.99
CA THR A 5 -1.70 3.29 0.73
C THR A 5 -2.35 2.61 -0.49
N LEU A 6 -2.47 1.28 -0.46
CA LEU A 6 -3.12 0.53 -1.54
C LEU A 6 -4.65 0.67 -1.49
N LYS A 7 -5.23 0.74 -0.29
CA LYS A 7 -6.69 0.82 -0.08
C LYS A 7 -7.23 2.25 -0.17
N GLU A 8 -6.54 3.19 0.46
CA GLU A 8 -6.92 4.60 0.63
C GLU A 8 -5.70 5.53 0.50
N PRO A 9 -5.11 5.66 -0.71
CA PRO A 9 -3.88 6.43 -0.91
C PRO A 9 -3.99 7.88 -0.45
N TYR A 10 -5.17 8.50 -0.60
CA TYR A 10 -5.40 9.89 -0.18
C TYR A 10 -5.19 10.10 1.32
N LYS A 11 -5.58 9.15 2.18
CA LYS A 11 -5.35 9.23 3.63
C LYS A 11 -3.87 9.12 3.98
N THR A 12 -3.15 8.23 3.29
CA THR A 12 -1.70 8.11 3.49
C THR A 12 -0.98 9.37 3.01
N MET A 13 -1.40 9.93 1.87
CA MET A 13 -0.82 11.16 1.33
C MET A 13 -1.15 12.39 2.17
N GLU A 14 -2.33 12.47 2.80
CA GLU A 14 -2.66 13.49 3.79
C GLU A 14 -1.66 13.47 4.95
N LYS A 15 -1.47 12.30 5.60
CA LYS A 15 -0.47 12.13 6.68
C LYS A 15 0.94 12.50 6.23
N ALA A 16 1.31 12.17 4.98
CA ALA A 16 2.62 12.50 4.43
C ALA A 16 2.81 14.00 4.18
N GLN A 17 1.78 14.70 3.68
CA GLN A 17 1.81 16.16 3.49
C GLN A 17 1.91 16.88 4.84
N ASP A 18 1.13 16.44 5.83
CA ASP A 18 1.17 16.99 7.19
C ASP A 18 2.55 16.79 7.83
N PHE A 19 3.13 15.59 7.70
CA PHE A 19 4.48 15.29 8.18
C PHE A 19 5.56 16.17 7.54
N LEU A 20 5.43 16.46 6.24
CA LEU A 20 6.34 17.33 5.51
C LEU A 20 6.05 18.83 5.71
N ASN A 21 4.95 19.18 6.39
CA ASN A 21 4.48 20.55 6.59
C ASN A 21 4.32 21.31 5.27
N ILE A 22 3.65 20.68 4.30
CA ILE A 22 3.29 21.28 3.01
C ILE A 22 1.77 21.40 2.87
N ASP A 23 1.33 22.27 1.97
CA ASP A 23 -0.10 22.44 1.69
C ASP A 23 -0.75 21.10 1.27
N ASN A 24 -1.90 20.81 1.86
CA ASN A 24 -2.68 19.61 1.57
C ASN A 24 -3.43 19.76 0.23
N VAL A 25 -2.68 19.56 -0.85
CA VAL A 25 -3.14 19.67 -2.23
C VAL A 25 -3.62 18.33 -2.79
N LEU A 26 -3.08 17.21 -2.33
CA LEU A 26 -3.45 15.87 -2.78
C LEU A 26 -4.64 15.32 -1.98
N ARG A 27 -5.84 15.62 -2.50
CA ARG A 27 -7.13 15.18 -1.94
C ARG A 27 -7.70 13.95 -2.63
N LYS A 28 -8.78 13.38 -2.08
CA LYS A 28 -9.47 12.18 -2.57
C LYS A 28 -9.80 12.23 -4.07
N GLU A 29 -10.25 13.37 -4.59
CA GLU A 29 -10.61 13.55 -6.00
C GLU A 29 -9.46 13.36 -6.99
N HIS A 30 -8.21 13.47 -6.51
CA HIS A 30 -7.01 13.25 -7.31
C HIS A 30 -6.70 11.78 -7.51
N PHE A 31 -7.33 10.87 -6.78
CA PHE A 31 -7.08 9.44 -6.88
C PHE A 31 -8.27 8.73 -7.53
N PHE A 32 -7.99 7.80 -8.42
CA PHE A 32 -9.01 6.96 -9.07
C PHE A 32 -8.45 5.58 -9.33
N VAL A 33 -9.29 4.55 -9.25
CA VAL A 33 -8.87 3.17 -9.51
C VAL A 33 -8.79 2.94 -11.01
N ASN A 34 -7.71 2.31 -11.47
CA ASN A 34 -7.64 1.75 -12.81
C ASN A 34 -8.23 0.34 -12.77
N GLU A 35 -9.40 0.16 -13.38
CA GLU A 35 -10.15 -1.10 -13.38
C GLU A 35 -9.39 -2.29 -13.99
N GLU A 36 -8.51 -2.06 -14.95
CA GLU A 36 -7.70 -3.12 -15.57
C GLU A 36 -6.68 -3.68 -14.57
N THR A 37 -6.08 -2.81 -13.77
CA THR A 37 -4.97 -3.18 -12.87
C THR A 37 -5.39 -3.37 -11.42
N GLY A 38 -6.55 -2.84 -11.03
CA GLY A 38 -7.01 -2.76 -9.64
C GLY A 38 -6.28 -1.73 -8.76
N TYR A 39 -5.22 -1.09 -9.26
CA TYR A 39 -4.44 -0.10 -8.51
C TYR A 39 -4.94 1.33 -8.74
N TYR A 40 -4.68 2.21 -7.78
CA TYR A 40 -4.94 3.64 -7.93
C TYR A 40 -3.95 4.30 -8.90
N CYS A 41 -4.50 5.18 -9.73
CA CYS A 41 -3.79 6.21 -10.46
C CYS A 41 -4.06 7.58 -9.82
N ALA A 42 -3.21 8.55 -10.15
CA ALA A 42 -3.31 9.92 -9.67
C ALA A 42 -3.60 10.90 -10.81
N LYS A 43 -4.33 11.98 -10.51
CA LYS A 43 -4.53 13.15 -11.34
C LYS A 43 -3.66 14.26 -10.81
N ARG A 44 -3.15 15.13 -11.69
CA ARG A 44 -2.40 16.29 -11.24
C ARG A 44 -3.31 17.35 -10.63
N PRO A 45 -2.99 17.90 -9.44
CA PRO A 45 -3.77 18.99 -8.85
C PRO A 45 -3.89 20.21 -9.77
N GLU A 46 -2.83 20.56 -10.49
CA GLU A 46 -2.86 21.72 -11.39
C GLU A 46 -3.63 21.47 -12.70
N ASN A 47 -3.87 20.20 -13.06
CA ASN A 47 -4.58 19.82 -14.26
C ASN A 47 -5.17 18.41 -14.12
N MET A 48 -6.44 18.35 -13.69
CA MET A 48 -7.17 17.11 -13.45
C MET A 48 -7.33 16.20 -14.68
N LYS A 49 -7.07 16.73 -15.90
CA LYS A 49 -7.06 15.92 -17.14
C LYS A 49 -5.77 15.12 -17.31
N LYS A 50 -4.67 15.55 -16.69
CA LYS A 50 -3.38 14.87 -16.76
C LYS A 50 -3.30 13.80 -15.68
N THR A 51 -3.22 12.54 -16.09
CA THR A 51 -3.21 11.38 -15.19
C THR A 51 -1.87 10.66 -15.18
N PHE A 52 -1.59 9.98 -14.08
CA PHE A 52 -0.38 9.20 -13.83
C PHE A 52 -0.77 7.87 -13.22
N CYS A 53 -0.55 6.80 -13.95
CA CYS A 53 -0.69 5.43 -13.46
C CYS A 53 0.69 4.82 -13.23
N LEU A 54 0.76 3.86 -12.31
CA LEU A 54 1.99 3.10 -12.11
C LEU A 54 2.33 2.30 -13.39
N PRO A 55 3.62 2.14 -13.72
CA PRO A 55 4.03 1.37 -14.88
C PRO A 55 3.72 -0.13 -14.66
N LYS A 56 3.65 -0.89 -15.76
CA LYS A 56 3.41 -2.36 -15.74
C LYS A 56 4.39 -3.15 -14.86
N SER A 57 5.55 -2.58 -14.53
CA SER A 57 6.52 -3.19 -13.61
C SER A 57 6.11 -3.15 -12.14
N LYS A 58 5.04 -2.44 -11.79
CA LYS A 58 4.48 -2.36 -10.43
C LYS A 58 3.23 -3.22 -10.34
N GLY A 59 3.03 -3.89 -9.20
CA GLY A 59 1.85 -4.71 -8.94
C GLY A 59 1.88 -6.14 -9.52
N ARG A 60 3.06 -6.64 -9.91
CA ARG A 60 3.27 -7.96 -10.56
C ARG A 60 2.67 -9.15 -9.81
N THR A 61 2.79 -9.16 -8.48
CA THR A 61 2.23 -10.22 -7.64
C THR A 61 0.71 -10.13 -7.44
N GLY A 62 0.06 -9.03 -7.81
CA GLY A 62 -1.39 -8.88 -7.70
C GLY A 62 -2.16 -9.47 -8.89
N ASN A 63 -1.47 -9.81 -9.97
CA ASN A 63 -2.08 -10.45 -11.14
C ASN A 63 -1.63 -11.91 -11.21
N LEU A 64 -2.54 -12.84 -10.91
CA LEU A 64 -2.26 -14.28 -10.99
C LEU A 64 -1.86 -14.74 -12.41
N ALA A 65 -2.15 -13.94 -13.44
CA ALA A 65 -1.71 -14.19 -14.82
C ALA A 65 -0.31 -13.65 -15.13
N ASP A 66 0.35 -12.93 -14.20
CA ASP A 66 1.73 -12.49 -14.37
C ASP A 66 2.67 -13.72 -14.33
N PRO A 67 3.53 -13.94 -15.35
CA PRO A 67 4.44 -15.09 -15.40
C PRO A 67 5.44 -15.16 -14.24
N SER A 68 5.65 -14.06 -13.53
CA SER A 68 6.52 -13.97 -12.36
C SER A 68 5.80 -14.23 -11.04
N TYR A 69 4.49 -14.51 -11.06
CA TYR A 69 3.73 -14.84 -9.87
C TYR A 69 4.23 -16.17 -9.28
N LEU A 70 4.69 -16.12 -8.03
CA LEU A 70 5.10 -17.30 -7.27
C LEU A 70 4.00 -17.67 -6.29
N GLU A 71 3.33 -18.79 -6.53
CA GLU A 71 2.36 -19.33 -5.59
C GLU A 71 3.08 -20.04 -4.44
N LEU A 72 2.89 -19.51 -3.23
CA LEU A 72 3.40 -20.14 -2.01
C LEU A 72 2.35 -21.12 -1.47
N ARG A 73 2.80 -22.32 -1.12
CA ARG A 73 1.96 -23.28 -0.41
C ARG A 73 1.66 -22.76 1.00
N GLU A 74 0.54 -23.21 1.56
CA GLU A 74 0.10 -22.80 2.90
C GLU A 74 1.15 -23.07 4.00
N ASP A 75 1.90 -24.18 3.92
CA ASP A 75 2.98 -24.49 4.86
C ASP A 75 4.12 -23.46 4.81
N GLN A 76 4.42 -22.94 3.61
CA GLN A 76 5.45 -21.94 3.41
C GLN A 76 5.01 -20.56 3.89
N VAL A 77 3.74 -20.19 3.66
CA VAL A 77 3.16 -18.95 4.18
C VAL A 77 3.19 -18.95 5.71
N LYS A 78 2.74 -20.03 6.35
CA LYS A 78 2.78 -20.16 7.82
C LYS A 78 4.19 -20.07 8.38
N ALA A 79 5.16 -20.75 7.75
CA ALA A 79 6.55 -20.68 8.17
C ALA A 79 7.12 -19.25 8.09
N LEU A 80 6.78 -18.48 7.05
CA LEU A 80 7.18 -17.08 6.91
C LEU A 80 6.50 -16.20 7.97
N GLU A 81 5.20 -16.39 8.21
CA GLU A 81 4.45 -15.66 9.25
C GLU A 81 5.03 -15.91 10.65
N GLU A 82 5.33 -17.16 10.98
CA GLU A 82 5.97 -17.55 12.25
C GLU A 82 7.36 -16.93 12.39
N PHE A 83 8.15 -16.96 11.31
CA PHE A 83 9.49 -16.39 11.28
C PHE A 83 9.49 -14.87 11.53
N PHE A 84 8.58 -14.12 10.90
CA PHE A 84 8.52 -12.65 11.04
C PHE A 84 7.80 -12.19 12.31
N ARG A 85 6.98 -13.04 12.94
CA ARG A 85 6.18 -12.71 14.13
C ARG A 85 6.96 -11.97 15.25
N PRO A 86 8.11 -12.45 15.75
CA PRO A 86 8.83 -11.76 16.83
C PRO A 86 9.36 -10.38 16.40
N PHE A 87 9.81 -10.23 15.16
CA PHE A 87 10.30 -8.95 14.63
C PHE A 87 9.17 -7.95 14.42
N ASN A 88 8.01 -8.44 13.98
CA ASN A 88 6.82 -7.61 13.82
C ASN A 88 6.31 -7.07 15.16
N ARG A 89 6.39 -7.83 16.26
CA ARG A 89 6.10 -7.33 17.62
C ARG A 89 7.05 -6.20 18.02
N GLN A 90 8.35 -6.42 17.85
CA GLN A 90 9.35 -5.40 18.16
C GLN A 90 9.11 -4.12 17.35
N LEU A 91 8.71 -4.23 16.08
CA LEU A 91 8.36 -3.09 15.25
C LEU A 91 7.10 -2.37 15.77
N CYS A 92 6.06 -3.11 16.17
CA CYS A 92 4.86 -2.56 16.82
C CYS A 92 5.24 -1.69 18.03
N ASP A 93 6.12 -2.19 18.91
CA ASP A 93 6.59 -1.47 20.10
C ASP A 93 7.40 -0.21 19.74
N ILE A 94 8.25 -0.26 18.71
CA ILE A 94 9.07 0.87 18.27
C ILE A 94 8.22 1.98 17.64
N VAL A 95 7.26 1.61 16.79
CA VAL A 95 6.44 2.57 16.03
C VAL A 95 5.29 3.10 16.89
N GLY A 96 4.84 2.34 17.90
CA GLY A 96 3.70 2.70 18.75
C GLY A 96 2.37 2.69 18.01
N HIS A 97 2.27 1.92 16.92
CA HIS A 97 1.07 1.83 16.08
C HIS A 97 0.87 0.40 15.56
N SER A 98 -0.37 -0.06 15.58
CA SER A 98 -0.75 -1.34 14.98
C SER A 98 -0.69 -1.28 13.46
N MET A 99 -0.16 -2.33 12.84
CA MET A 99 -0.05 -2.46 11.39
C MET A 99 -0.95 -3.61 10.94
N SER A 100 -1.57 -3.52 9.75
CA SER A 100 -2.61 -4.48 9.31
C SER A 100 -2.17 -5.93 9.20
N PHE A 101 -0.87 -6.19 8.99
CA PHE A 101 -0.29 -7.54 9.00
C PHE A 101 -0.28 -8.18 10.40
N TYR A 102 -0.83 -7.50 11.40
CA TYR A 102 -0.82 -7.87 12.81
C TYR A 102 -2.19 -7.62 13.46
N THR A 103 -3.17 -8.48 13.20
CA THR A 103 -4.53 -8.33 13.77
C THR A 103 -4.63 -8.75 15.24
N ASP A 104 -3.66 -9.53 15.75
CA ASP A 104 -3.85 -10.28 17.00
C ASP A 104 -2.89 -9.88 18.15
N TYR A 105 -1.91 -9.00 17.92
CA TYR A 105 -0.81 -8.78 18.89
C TYR A 105 -0.23 -7.36 18.92
N CYS A 106 -1.04 -6.38 18.56
CA CYS A 106 -0.83 -4.98 18.90
C CYS A 106 -2.09 -4.57 19.71
#